data_AF-A0A7X7PHW5-F1
#
_entry.id   AF-A0A7X7PHW5-F1
#
_cell.length_a   1.000
_cell.length_b   1.000
_cell.length_c   1.000
_cell.angle_alpha   90.00
_cell.angle_beta   90.00
_cell.angle_gamma   90.00
#
_symmetry.space_group_name_H-M   'P 1'
#
loop_
_entity.id
_entity.type
_entity.pdbx_description
1 polymer ?
#
loop_
_entity_poly.entity_id
_entity_poly.type
_entity_poly.pdbx_seq_one_letter_code
_entity_poly.pdbx_strand_id
1 'polypeptide(L)'
;GSAALTALALFSAYASAVGLHDAGLNIINPAVTVGMLIGGTIPFFVAALTMTAVGRAAAGMVEEVRRQFREIPGLMEGTAKPDSARCVDISTRAALREMVVPGLVAVIAPVVVGYFSINALGGMLAGATVTGVLMALFMANSGGAWDNAKKYIETGAHGGKGSDPHKAAVTGDTVGDPFKDTAGPAMNILIKLMSVVALVLAPWFARIHGTEVDVSTASTILDAIRAAFSALLG
;
A
#
# COMPACT_ATOMS: atom_id res chain seq x y z
N GLY A 1 -10.23 -8.63 -1.50
CA GLY A 1 -10.44 -9.99 -2.06
C GLY A 1 -9.71 -10.17 -3.39
N SER A 2 -10.13 -9.47 -4.43
CA SER A 2 -9.54 -9.58 -5.79
C SER A 2 -8.02 -9.39 -5.81
N ALA A 3 -7.48 -8.43 -5.07
CA ALA A 3 -6.05 -8.17 -5.04
C ALA A 3 -5.21 -9.36 -4.56
N ALA A 4 -5.69 -10.13 -3.58
CA ALA A 4 -5.00 -11.33 -3.11
C ALA A 4 -4.97 -12.42 -4.18
N LEU A 5 -6.10 -12.62 -4.88
CA LEU A 5 -6.20 -13.59 -5.99
C LEU A 5 -5.34 -13.17 -7.18
N THR A 6 -5.34 -11.88 -7.53
CA THR A 6 -4.48 -11.34 -8.60
C THR A 6 -3.01 -11.47 -8.23
N ALA A 7 -2.63 -11.16 -6.99
CA ALA A 7 -1.26 -11.31 -6.51
C ALA A 7 -0.78 -12.77 -6.60
N LEU A 8 -1.64 -13.73 -6.20
CA LEU A 8 -1.36 -15.15 -6.32
C LEU A 8 -1.24 -15.59 -7.79
N ALA A 9 -2.11 -15.10 -8.66
CA ALA A 9 -2.06 -15.39 -10.09
C ALA A 9 -0.78 -14.85 -10.74
N LEU A 10 -0.39 -13.60 -10.40
CA LEU A 10 0.85 -12.99 -10.89
C LEU A 10 2.09 -13.68 -10.33
N PHE A 11 2.05 -14.12 -9.08
CA PHE A 11 3.12 -14.92 -8.47
C PHE A 11 3.25 -16.29 -9.17
N SER A 12 2.13 -16.95 -9.46
CA SER A 12 2.12 -18.19 -10.24
C SER A 12 2.70 -17.98 -11.64
N ALA A 13 2.27 -16.92 -12.33
CA ALA A 13 2.80 -16.55 -13.64
C ALA A 13 4.31 -16.27 -13.60
N TYR A 14 4.79 -15.58 -12.55
CA TYR A 14 6.22 -15.39 -12.33
C TYR A 14 6.93 -16.73 -12.15
N ALA A 15 6.42 -17.61 -11.28
CA ALA A 15 7.03 -18.91 -11.02
C ALA A 15 7.13 -19.77 -12.29
N SER A 16 6.11 -19.77 -13.14
CA SER A 16 6.18 -20.40 -14.47
C SER A 16 7.24 -19.76 -15.35
N ALA A 17 7.33 -18.41 -15.36
CA ALA A 17 8.24 -17.69 -16.24
C ALA A 17 9.73 -17.88 -15.96
N VAL A 18 10.06 -18.28 -14.74
CA VAL A 18 11.46 -18.53 -14.33
C VAL A 18 11.73 -20.02 -14.06
N GLY A 19 10.84 -20.92 -14.49
CA GLY A 19 11.02 -22.36 -14.34
C GLY A 19 10.88 -22.90 -12.91
N LEU A 20 10.28 -22.13 -11.99
CA LEU A 20 10.04 -22.55 -10.60
C LEU A 20 8.80 -23.44 -10.44
N HIS A 21 7.93 -23.49 -11.45
CA HIS A 21 6.69 -24.28 -11.37
C HIS A 21 6.95 -25.79 -11.23
N ASP A 22 7.98 -26.31 -11.89
CA ASP A 22 8.29 -27.75 -11.88
C ASP A 22 9.16 -28.17 -10.69
N ALA A 23 9.98 -27.24 -10.16
CA ALA A 23 10.86 -27.48 -9.01
C ALA A 23 10.21 -27.17 -7.65
N GLY A 24 9.21 -26.28 -7.63
CA GLY A 24 8.61 -25.75 -6.41
C GLY A 24 9.54 -24.78 -5.65
N LEU A 25 8.94 -23.94 -4.80
CA LEU A 25 9.68 -23.05 -3.89
C LEU A 25 9.95 -23.74 -2.56
N ASN A 26 11.17 -24.26 -2.38
CA ASN A 26 11.57 -24.90 -1.14
C ASN A 26 11.85 -23.85 -0.04
N ILE A 27 10.97 -23.76 0.96
CA ILE A 27 11.08 -22.81 2.08
C ILE A 27 12.32 -23.08 2.97
N ILE A 28 12.86 -24.30 2.96
CA ILE A 28 14.10 -24.65 3.68
C ILE A 28 15.33 -24.05 2.99
N ASN A 29 15.24 -23.69 1.70
CA ASN A 29 16.32 -23.01 1.01
C ASN A 29 16.56 -21.62 1.63
N PRO A 30 17.77 -21.31 2.12
CA PRO A 30 18.07 -20.03 2.76
C PRO A 30 17.73 -18.82 1.90
N ALA A 31 17.92 -18.89 0.58
CA ALA A 31 17.61 -17.79 -0.32
C ALA A 31 16.10 -17.49 -0.33
N VAL A 32 15.26 -18.54 -0.34
CA VAL A 32 13.80 -18.41 -0.30
C VAL A 32 13.35 -17.85 1.05
N THR A 33 13.88 -18.39 2.16
CA THR A 33 13.54 -17.91 3.50
C THR A 33 13.90 -16.44 3.70
N VAL A 34 15.11 -16.03 3.29
CA VAL A 34 15.54 -14.62 3.34
C VAL A 34 14.63 -13.75 2.48
N GLY A 35 14.32 -14.21 1.27
CA GLY A 35 13.34 -13.57 0.40
C GLY A 35 12.01 -13.35 1.11
N MET A 36 11.43 -14.39 1.71
CA MET A 36 10.17 -14.32 2.45
C MET A 36 10.19 -13.31 3.59
N LEU A 37 11.29 -13.24 4.36
CA LEU A 37 11.44 -12.27 5.45
C LEU A 37 11.52 -10.83 4.93
N ILE A 38 12.28 -10.60 3.85
CA ILE A 38 12.34 -9.29 3.18
C ILE A 38 10.95 -8.90 2.68
N GLY A 39 10.31 -9.80 1.92
CA GLY A 39 8.97 -9.61 1.39
C GLY A 39 7.93 -9.34 2.48
N GLY A 40 8.00 -10.10 3.57
CA GLY A 40 7.11 -9.94 4.72
C GLY A 40 7.24 -8.58 5.40
N THR A 41 8.45 -8.01 5.42
CA THR A 41 8.77 -6.72 6.05
C THR A 41 8.32 -5.52 5.20
N ILE A 42 8.36 -5.64 3.86
CA ILE A 42 8.07 -4.53 2.94
C ILE A 42 6.68 -3.90 3.20
N PRO A 43 5.58 -4.66 3.36
CA PRO A 43 4.28 -4.08 3.69
C PRO A 43 4.27 -3.26 4.99
N PHE A 44 4.90 -3.75 6.06
CA PHE A 44 5.02 -3.00 7.31
C PHE A 44 5.82 -1.72 7.12
N PHE A 45 6.92 -1.79 6.37
CA PHE A 45 7.76 -0.64 6.09
C PHE A 45 7.01 0.43 5.29
N VAL A 46 6.33 0.04 4.21
CA VAL A 46 5.54 0.97 3.39
C VAL A 46 4.38 1.56 4.17
N ALA A 47 3.69 0.76 4.99
CA ALA A 47 2.64 1.26 5.85
C ALA A 47 3.14 2.28 6.88
N ALA A 48 4.31 2.03 7.49
CA ALA A 48 4.94 3.00 8.39
C ALA A 48 5.26 4.32 7.68
N LEU A 49 5.81 4.25 6.46
CA LEU A 49 6.10 5.44 5.66
C LEU A 49 4.84 6.24 5.34
N THR A 50 3.79 5.59 4.82
CA THR A 50 2.55 6.28 4.44
C THR A 50 1.81 6.87 5.64
N MET A 51 1.76 6.14 6.77
CA MET A 51 1.17 6.66 7.99
C MET A 51 1.93 7.87 8.54
N THR A 52 3.27 7.80 8.56
CA THR A 52 4.09 8.92 9.05
C THR A 52 3.94 10.14 8.14
N ALA A 53 3.85 9.93 6.82
CA ALA A 53 3.61 10.98 5.85
C ALA A 53 2.25 11.68 6.08
N VAL A 54 1.17 10.91 6.26
CA VAL A 54 -0.15 11.48 6.56
C VAL A 54 -0.12 12.22 7.89
N GLY A 55 0.54 11.69 8.91
CA GLY A 55 0.70 12.37 10.20
C GLY A 55 1.38 13.74 10.09
N ARG A 56 2.46 13.84 9.30
CA ARG A 56 3.13 15.12 9.03
C ARG A 56 2.23 16.10 8.27
N ALA A 57 1.54 15.62 7.23
CA ALA A 57 0.62 16.46 6.44
C ALA A 57 -0.56 16.96 7.30
N ALA A 58 -1.12 16.10 8.14
CA ALA A 58 -2.20 16.43 9.06
C ALA A 58 -1.75 17.46 10.11
N ALA A 59 -0.53 17.33 10.67
CA ALA A 59 0.01 18.33 11.59
C ALA A 59 0.11 19.72 10.93
N GLY A 60 0.66 19.79 9.71
CA GLY A 60 0.71 21.04 8.94
C GLY A 60 -0.67 21.62 8.63
N MET A 61 -1.65 20.76 8.31
CA MET A 61 -3.04 21.17 8.10
C MET A 61 -3.66 21.76 9.37
N VAL A 62 -3.45 21.13 10.53
CA VAL A 62 -3.96 21.62 11.82
C VAL A 62 -3.35 22.97 12.18
N GLU A 63 -2.04 23.15 11.98
CA GLU A 63 -1.38 24.43 12.22
C GLU A 63 -1.93 25.54 11.31
N GLU A 64 -2.16 25.25 10.03
CA GLU A 64 -2.73 26.22 9.09
C GLU A 64 -4.18 26.57 9.44
N VAL A 65 -5.03 25.59 9.77
CA VAL A 65 -6.40 25.84 10.20
C VAL A 65 -6.43 26.69 11.47
N ARG A 66 -5.57 26.39 12.46
CA ARG A 66 -5.44 27.20 13.68
C ARG A 66 -4.96 28.62 13.38
N ARG A 67 -4.03 28.79 12.44
CA ARG A 67 -3.55 30.08 11.98
C ARG A 67 -4.70 30.90 11.38
N GLN A 68 -5.50 30.30 10.50
CA GLN A 68 -6.65 30.96 9.88
C GLN A 68 -7.69 31.41 10.92
N PHE A 69 -8.05 30.55 11.88
CA PHE A 69 -8.98 30.93 12.95
C PHE A 69 -8.46 32.06 13.85
N ARG A 70 -7.14 32.18 14.04
CA ARG A 70 -6.52 33.23 14.85
C ARG A 70 -6.35 34.55 14.09
N GLU A 71 -6.00 34.49 12.80
CA GLU A 71 -5.51 35.64 12.04
C GLU A 71 -6.54 36.23 11.06
N ILE A 72 -7.59 35.49 10.67
CA ILE A 72 -8.63 35.99 9.76
C ILE A 72 -9.81 36.50 10.59
N PRO A 73 -10.02 37.83 10.70
CA PRO A 73 -11.14 38.39 11.45
C PRO A 73 -12.48 38.00 10.83
N GLY A 74 -13.46 37.62 11.66
CA GLY A 74 -14.79 37.23 11.18
C GLY A 74 -14.90 35.76 10.77
N LEU A 75 -13.83 34.96 10.86
CA LEU A 75 -13.88 33.54 10.44
C LEU A 75 -14.61 32.67 11.46
N MET A 76 -14.41 32.90 12.76
CA MET A 76 -15.11 32.19 13.83
C MET A 76 -16.60 32.59 13.89
N GLU A 77 -16.89 33.85 13.55
CA GLU A 77 -18.23 34.42 13.48
C GLU A 77 -18.97 34.02 12.19
N GLY A 78 -18.29 33.36 11.24
CA GLY A 78 -18.85 32.91 9.97
C GLY A 78 -19.09 34.02 8.94
N THR A 79 -18.54 35.22 9.17
CA THR A 79 -18.69 36.39 8.29
C THR A 79 -17.57 36.53 7.27
N ALA A 80 -16.45 35.84 7.46
CA ALA A 80 -15.29 35.82 6.55
C ALA A 80 -15.12 34.46 5.86
N LYS A 81 -14.46 34.44 4.70
CA LYS A 81 -14.18 33.21 3.94
C LYS A 81 -12.84 32.59 4.35
N PRO A 82 -12.76 31.27 4.52
CA PRO A 82 -11.49 30.57 4.78
C PRO A 82 -10.59 30.56 3.53
N ASP A 83 -9.28 30.48 3.76
CA ASP A 83 -8.28 30.27 2.70
C ASP A 83 -8.10 28.77 2.44
N SER A 84 -9.02 28.21 1.66
CA SER A 84 -8.97 26.79 1.27
C SER A 84 -7.80 26.48 0.33
N ALA A 85 -7.33 27.45 -0.45
CA ALA A 85 -6.27 27.23 -1.44
C ALA A 85 -4.96 26.84 -0.75
N ARG A 86 -4.65 27.47 0.39
CA ARG A 86 -3.48 27.15 1.19
C ARG A 86 -3.55 25.75 1.81
N CYS A 87 -4.72 25.34 2.29
CA CYS A 87 -4.93 23.96 2.78
C CYS A 87 -4.71 22.93 1.66
N VAL A 88 -5.21 23.20 0.45
CA VAL A 88 -5.01 22.34 -0.73
C VAL A 88 -3.53 22.27 -1.12
N ASP A 89 -2.80 23.38 -1.07
CA ASP A 89 -1.36 23.38 -1.39
C ASP A 89 -0.55 22.52 -0.42
N ILE A 90 -0.83 22.61 0.90
CA ILE A 90 -0.17 21.81 1.93
C ILE A 90 -0.37 20.32 1.67
N SER A 91 -1.62 19.88 1.46
CA SER A 91 -1.92 18.47 1.23
C SER A 91 -1.33 17.97 -0.09
N THR A 92 -1.43 18.77 -1.16
CA THR A 92 -0.90 18.43 -2.49
C THR A 92 0.61 18.26 -2.45
N ARG A 93 1.33 19.24 -1.89
CA ARG A 93 2.78 19.21 -1.83
C ARG A 93 3.31 18.07 -0.98
N ALA A 94 2.65 17.80 0.16
CA ALA A 94 2.97 16.66 1.00
C ALA A 94 2.74 15.34 0.25
N ALA A 95 1.56 15.16 -0.36
CA ALA A 95 1.24 13.95 -1.11
C ALA A 95 2.25 13.67 -2.24
N LEU A 96 2.59 14.70 -3.04
CA LEU A 96 3.54 14.59 -4.14
C LEU A 96 4.94 14.17 -3.69
N ARG A 97 5.43 14.73 -2.57
CA ARG A 97 6.76 14.41 -2.05
C ARG A 97 6.80 13.03 -1.41
N GLU A 98 5.79 12.71 -0.61
CA GLU A 98 5.80 11.55 0.26
C GLU A 98 5.46 10.24 -0.49
N MET A 99 4.79 10.31 -1.65
CA MET A 99 4.50 9.10 -2.45
C MET A 99 5.72 8.52 -3.18
N VAL A 100 6.80 9.30 -3.34
CA VAL A 100 7.98 8.89 -4.12
C VAL A 100 8.65 7.68 -3.48
N VAL A 101 8.86 7.70 -2.16
CA VAL A 101 9.61 6.64 -1.46
C VAL A 101 8.86 5.30 -1.49
N PRO A 102 7.57 5.21 -1.09
CA PRO A 102 6.78 3.98 -1.26
C PRO A 102 6.78 3.43 -2.69
N GLY A 103 6.65 4.30 -3.70
CA GLY A 103 6.67 3.91 -5.10
C GLY A 103 8.02 3.33 -5.53
N LEU A 104 9.11 3.96 -5.12
CA LEU A 104 10.47 3.46 -5.39
C LEU A 104 10.72 2.10 -4.73
N VAL A 105 10.27 1.89 -3.49
CA VAL A 105 10.41 0.60 -2.79
C VAL A 105 9.74 -0.51 -3.59
N ALA A 106 8.52 -0.27 -4.09
CA ALA A 106 7.75 -1.25 -4.86
C ALA A 106 8.42 -1.66 -6.18
N VAL A 107 9.22 -0.78 -6.78
CA VAL A 107 9.92 -1.04 -8.05
C VAL A 107 11.33 -1.59 -7.81
N ILE A 108 12.08 -1.00 -6.88
CA ILE A 108 13.50 -1.33 -6.66
C ILE A 108 13.65 -2.67 -5.93
N ALA A 109 12.80 -2.98 -4.95
CA ALA A 109 12.90 -4.21 -4.18
C ALA A 109 12.92 -5.48 -5.06
N PRO A 110 11.95 -5.72 -5.97
CA PRO A 110 12.00 -6.88 -6.87
C PRO A 110 13.20 -6.87 -7.81
N VAL A 111 13.66 -5.70 -8.27
CA VAL A 111 14.86 -5.59 -9.13
C VAL A 111 16.11 -6.06 -8.38
N VAL A 112 16.32 -5.55 -7.18
CA VAL A 112 17.50 -5.87 -6.36
C VAL A 112 17.48 -7.34 -5.95
N VAL A 113 16.37 -7.83 -5.41
CA VAL A 113 16.27 -9.23 -4.95
C VAL A 113 16.37 -10.19 -6.14
N GLY A 114 15.70 -9.89 -7.25
CA GLY A 114 15.76 -10.70 -8.46
C GLY A 114 17.14 -10.74 -9.11
N TYR A 115 17.93 -9.67 -8.99
CA TYR A 115 19.32 -9.63 -9.45
C TYR A 115 20.22 -10.61 -8.66
N PHE A 116 19.97 -10.80 -7.37
CA PHE A 116 20.74 -11.75 -6.55
C PHE A 116 20.25 -13.19 -6.65
N SER A 117 18.94 -13.40 -6.72
CA SER A 117 18.38 -14.74 -6.83
C SER A 117 16.92 -14.74 -7.24
N ILE A 118 16.61 -15.52 -8.28
CA ILE A 118 15.26 -15.84 -8.74
C ILE A 118 14.43 -16.53 -7.64
N ASN A 119 15.07 -17.42 -6.86
CA ASN A 119 14.45 -18.12 -5.73
C ASN A 119 14.12 -17.16 -4.59
N ALA A 120 15.05 -16.24 -4.26
CA ALA A 120 14.79 -15.23 -3.24
C ALA A 120 13.67 -14.27 -3.66
N LEU A 121 13.60 -13.91 -4.94
CA LEU A 121 12.51 -13.08 -5.46
C LEU A 121 11.16 -13.81 -5.35
N GLY A 122 11.11 -15.11 -5.66
CA GLY A 122 9.93 -15.94 -5.42
C GLY A 122 9.50 -15.94 -3.94
N GLY A 123 10.47 -16.13 -3.02
CA GLY A 123 10.22 -16.01 -1.58
C GLY A 123 9.69 -14.62 -1.19
N MET A 124 10.27 -13.55 -1.72
CA MET A 124 9.86 -12.17 -1.45
C MET A 124 8.42 -11.89 -1.89
N LEU A 125 8.02 -12.33 -3.08
CA LEU A 125 6.65 -12.19 -3.56
C LEU A 125 5.66 -12.97 -2.68
N ALA A 126 6.02 -14.19 -2.27
CA ALA A 126 5.19 -15.00 -1.37
C ALA A 126 5.04 -14.32 0.01
N GLY A 127 6.15 -13.89 0.61
CA GLY A 127 6.15 -13.19 1.91
C GLY A 127 5.33 -11.90 1.87
N ALA A 128 5.56 -11.06 0.85
CA ALA A 128 4.84 -9.80 0.68
C ALA A 128 3.33 -10.00 0.44
N THR A 129 2.95 -11.07 -0.26
CA THR A 129 1.54 -11.39 -0.49
C THR A 129 0.85 -11.76 0.82
N VAL A 130 1.43 -12.68 1.60
CA VAL A 130 0.84 -13.14 2.86
C VAL A 130 0.71 -11.98 3.85
N THR A 131 1.78 -11.20 4.07
CA THR A 131 1.73 -10.11 5.05
C THR A 131 0.91 -8.93 4.55
N GLY A 132 1.06 -8.54 3.28
CA GLY A 132 0.38 -7.38 2.71
C GLY A 132 -1.13 -7.57 2.61
N VAL A 133 -1.62 -8.76 2.28
CA VAL A 133 -3.07 -9.05 2.27
C VAL A 133 -3.66 -8.96 3.67
N LEU A 134 -2.99 -9.56 4.66
CA LEU A 134 -3.45 -9.51 6.06
C LEU A 134 -3.44 -8.08 6.59
N MET A 135 -2.39 -7.31 6.29
CA MET A 135 -2.32 -5.89 6.64
C MET A 135 -3.41 -5.05 5.97
N ALA A 136 -3.64 -5.25 4.67
CA ALA A 136 -4.67 -4.51 3.93
C ALA A 136 -6.06 -4.70 4.56
N LEU A 137 -6.40 -5.95 4.89
CA LEU A 137 -7.68 -6.29 5.52
C LEU A 137 -7.77 -5.72 6.95
N PHE A 138 -6.71 -5.88 7.73
CA PHE A 138 -6.66 -5.34 9.09
C PHE A 138 -6.87 -3.83 9.09
N MET A 139 -6.11 -3.09 8.28
CA MET A 139 -6.17 -1.63 8.26
C MET A 139 -7.51 -1.10 7.75
N ALA A 140 -8.05 -1.68 6.67
CA ALA A 140 -9.34 -1.28 6.13
C ALA A 140 -10.49 -1.54 7.13
N ASN A 141 -10.51 -2.73 7.75
CA ASN A 141 -11.56 -3.10 8.69
C ASN A 141 -11.47 -2.30 10.00
N SER A 142 -10.27 -2.13 10.55
CA SER A 142 -10.08 -1.35 11.77
C SER A 142 -10.44 0.12 11.57
N GLY A 143 -9.98 0.75 10.49
CA GLY A 143 -10.35 2.13 10.20
C GLY A 143 -11.85 2.31 9.91
N GLY A 144 -12.47 1.38 9.16
CA GLY A 144 -13.92 1.39 8.93
C GLY A 144 -14.73 1.17 10.20
N ALA A 145 -14.25 0.32 11.12
CA ALA A 145 -14.89 0.10 12.41
C ALA A 145 -14.88 1.38 13.28
N TRP A 146 -13.76 2.11 13.33
CA TRP A 146 -13.68 3.36 14.07
C TRP A 146 -14.60 4.45 13.48
N ASP A 147 -14.65 4.61 12.15
CA ASP A 147 -15.57 5.55 11.51
C ASP A 147 -17.04 5.20 11.79
N ASN A 148 -17.39 3.92 11.68
CA ASN A 148 -18.75 3.46 11.96
C ASN A 148 -19.13 3.61 13.44
N ALA A 149 -18.20 3.38 14.37
CA ALA A 149 -18.42 3.62 15.78
C ALA A 149 -18.68 5.10 16.07
N LYS A 150 -17.90 6.02 15.46
CA LYS A 150 -18.14 7.46 15.54
C LYS A 150 -19.52 7.82 15.00
N LYS A 151 -19.86 7.38 13.78
CA LYS A 151 -21.17 7.61 13.15
C LYS A 151 -22.32 7.07 14.00
N TYR A 152 -22.15 5.91 14.64
CA TYR A 152 -23.15 5.36 15.55
C TYR A 152 -23.42 6.27 16.74
N ILE A 153 -22.37 6.80 17.39
CA ILE A 153 -22.52 7.77 18.49
C ILE A 153 -23.15 9.08 17.98
N GLU A 154 -22.81 9.52 16.76
CA GLU A 154 -23.43 10.70 16.13
C GLU A 154 -24.96 10.56 15.93
N THR A 155 -25.52 9.34 15.91
CA THR A 155 -26.98 9.11 15.84
C THR A 155 -27.72 9.37 17.16
N GLY A 156 -27.00 9.63 18.25
CA GLY A 156 -27.59 9.85 19.58
C GLY A 156 -27.29 8.73 20.59
N ALA A 157 -26.72 7.61 20.14
CA ALA A 157 -26.22 6.58 21.04
C ALA A 157 -25.09 7.13 21.93
N HIS A 158 -24.98 6.62 23.17
CA HIS A 158 -23.92 6.98 24.12
C HIS A 158 -23.71 8.50 24.34
N GLY A 159 -24.79 9.29 24.29
CA GLY A 159 -24.75 10.72 24.60
C GLY A 159 -24.63 11.65 23.39
N GLY A 160 -24.52 11.12 22.17
CA GLY A 160 -24.62 11.93 20.96
C GLY A 160 -23.43 12.85 20.69
N LYS A 161 -23.59 13.76 19.71
CA LYS A 161 -22.54 14.71 19.31
C LYS A 161 -22.11 15.62 20.46
N GLY A 162 -20.80 15.78 20.61
CA GLY A 162 -20.19 16.65 21.62
C GLY A 162 -19.96 15.98 22.99
N SER A 163 -20.54 14.80 23.22
CA SER A 163 -20.28 13.99 24.41
C SER A 163 -18.83 13.49 24.48
N ASP A 164 -18.39 13.05 25.66
CA ASP A 164 -17.04 12.51 25.83
C ASP A 164 -16.81 11.21 25.02
N PRO A 165 -17.77 10.26 24.94
CA PRO A 165 -17.68 9.13 24.01
C PRO A 165 -17.54 9.55 22.54
N HIS A 166 -18.23 10.62 22.12
CA HIS A 166 -18.11 11.14 20.75
C HIS A 166 -16.69 11.67 20.48
N LYS A 167 -16.11 12.45 21.40
CA LYS A 167 -14.73 12.95 21.25
C LYS A 167 -13.70 11.81 21.20
N ALA A 168 -13.90 10.76 22.00
CA ALA A 168 -13.06 9.58 21.96
C ALA A 168 -13.17 8.83 20.62
N ALA A 169 -14.39 8.67 20.09
CA ALA A 169 -14.61 8.04 18.80
C ALA A 169 -14.07 8.86 17.62
N VAL A 170 -14.15 10.20 17.68
CA VAL A 170 -13.48 11.09 16.70
C VAL A 170 -11.97 10.86 16.74
N THR A 171 -11.36 10.71 17.93
CA THR A 171 -9.93 10.39 18.04
C THR A 171 -9.62 9.04 17.39
N GLY A 172 -10.43 8.01 17.63
CA GLY A 172 -10.29 6.71 16.97
C GLY A 172 -10.39 6.78 15.45
N ASP A 173 -11.37 7.52 14.92
CA ASP A 173 -11.54 7.70 13.48
C ASP A 173 -10.36 8.44 12.83
N THR A 174 -9.84 9.50 13.48
CA THR A 174 -8.65 10.19 12.97
C THR A 174 -7.37 9.33 12.94
N VAL A 175 -7.27 8.33 13.83
CA VAL A 175 -6.22 7.29 13.75
C VAL A 175 -6.54 6.29 12.62
N GLY A 176 -7.82 6.00 12.40
CA GLY A 176 -8.32 5.09 11.37
C GLY A 176 -8.27 5.61 9.93
N ASP A 177 -8.28 6.94 9.73
CA ASP A 177 -8.23 7.57 8.41
C ASP A 177 -6.98 7.19 7.59
N PRO A 178 -5.74 7.35 8.10
CA PRO A 178 -4.55 6.89 7.36
C PRO A 178 -4.54 5.37 7.16
N PHE A 179 -5.17 4.60 8.06
CA PHE A 179 -5.30 3.16 7.94
C PHE A 179 -6.18 2.77 6.74
N LYS A 180 -7.42 3.25 6.68
CA LYS A 180 -8.42 2.82 5.70
C LYS A 180 -8.30 3.53 4.35
N ASP A 181 -7.80 4.77 4.32
CA ASP A 181 -7.80 5.61 3.10
C ASP A 181 -6.42 5.76 2.46
N THR A 182 -5.34 5.40 3.16
CA THR A 182 -3.98 5.51 2.62
C THR A 182 -3.23 4.19 2.66
N ALA A 183 -2.86 3.72 3.85
CA ALA A 183 -1.97 2.56 4.00
C ALA A 183 -2.63 1.25 3.55
N GLY A 184 -3.87 0.98 4.00
CA GLY A 184 -4.60 -0.24 3.69
C GLY A 184 -4.82 -0.46 2.18
N PRO A 185 -5.40 0.51 1.45
CA PRO A 185 -5.54 0.42 0.00
C PRO A 185 -4.20 0.32 -0.72
N ALA A 186 -3.17 1.05 -0.26
CA ALA A 186 -1.83 1.01 -0.86
C ALA A 186 -1.17 -0.37 -0.78
N MET A 187 -1.44 -1.17 0.26
CA MET A 187 -0.90 -2.54 0.36
C MET A 187 -1.30 -3.41 -0.83
N ASN A 188 -2.54 -3.27 -1.32
CA ASN A 188 -3.02 -4.04 -2.47
C ASN A 188 -2.27 -3.66 -3.76
N ILE A 189 -1.97 -2.38 -3.93
CA ILE A 189 -1.22 -1.87 -5.09
C ILE A 189 0.25 -2.30 -4.99
N LEU A 190 0.84 -2.19 -3.80
CA LEU A 190 2.22 -2.57 -3.52
C LEU A 190 2.50 -4.01 -3.94
N ILE A 191 1.67 -4.97 -3.50
CA ILE A 191 1.84 -6.39 -3.83
C ILE A 191 1.73 -6.61 -5.35
N LYS A 192 0.68 -6.06 -5.97
CA LYS A 192 0.47 -6.21 -7.42
C LYS A 192 1.63 -5.63 -8.22
N LEU A 193 2.09 -4.43 -7.87
CA LEU A 193 3.16 -3.75 -8.57
C LEU A 193 4.48 -4.53 -8.45
N MET A 194 4.82 -5.02 -7.27
CA MET A 194 6.01 -5.86 -7.09
C MET A 194 5.96 -7.12 -7.96
N SER A 195 4.80 -7.81 -7.99
CA SER A 195 4.62 -9.00 -8.82
C SER A 195 4.68 -8.70 -10.33
N VAL A 196 4.11 -7.57 -10.77
CA VAL A 196 4.20 -7.14 -12.18
C VAL A 196 5.64 -6.82 -12.57
N VAL A 197 6.37 -6.07 -11.74
CA VAL A 197 7.78 -5.75 -12.00
C VAL A 197 8.63 -7.02 -12.07
N ALA A 198 8.43 -7.95 -11.14
CA ALA A 198 9.11 -9.24 -11.13
C ALA A 198 8.82 -10.05 -12.41
N LEU A 199 7.57 -10.08 -12.86
CA LEU A 199 7.15 -10.80 -14.06
C LEU A 199 7.69 -10.17 -15.34
N VAL A 200 7.62 -8.84 -15.48
CA VAL A 200 8.15 -8.11 -16.64
C VAL A 200 9.66 -8.35 -16.80
N LEU A 201 10.38 -8.41 -15.68
CA LEU A 201 11.82 -8.62 -15.66
C LEU A 201 12.25 -10.09 -15.59
N ALA A 202 11.30 -11.03 -15.50
CA ALA A 202 11.59 -12.47 -15.42
C ALA A 202 12.55 -12.96 -16.53
N PRO A 203 12.36 -12.62 -17.82
CA PRO A 203 13.29 -13.04 -18.87
C PRO A 203 14.70 -12.47 -18.69
N TRP A 204 14.82 -11.27 -18.13
CA TRP A 204 16.12 -10.66 -17.83
C TRP A 204 16.80 -11.38 -16.66
N PHE A 205 16.07 -11.66 -15.57
CA PHE A 205 16.59 -12.41 -14.43
C PHE A 205 17.05 -13.81 -14.81
N ALA A 206 16.29 -14.52 -15.64
CA ALA A 206 16.66 -15.85 -16.12
C ALA A 206 17.94 -15.84 -16.97
N ARG A 207 18.11 -14.84 -17.84
CA ARG A 207 19.35 -14.68 -18.63
C ARG A 207 20.59 -14.47 -17.76
N ILE A 208 20.51 -13.60 -16.74
CA ILE A 208 21.67 -13.31 -15.88
C ILE A 208 22.03 -14.51 -14.97
N HIS A 209 21.06 -15.37 -14.64
CA HIS A 209 21.28 -16.57 -13.82
C HIS A 209 21.47 -17.86 -14.64
N GLY A 210 21.53 -17.77 -15.98
CA GLY A 210 21.74 -18.92 -16.86
C GLY A 210 20.60 -19.94 -16.85
N THR A 211 19.38 -19.52 -16.53
CA THR A 211 18.17 -20.36 -16.52
C THR A 211 17.52 -20.32 -17.90
N GLU A 212 17.17 -21.47 -18.48
CA GLU A 212 16.49 -21.52 -19.78
C GLU A 212 15.11 -20.85 -19.68
N VAL A 213 14.88 -19.82 -20.50
CA VAL A 213 13.58 -19.16 -20.63
C VAL A 213 12.82 -19.87 -21.74
N ASP A 214 11.71 -20.52 -21.42
CA ASP A 214 10.82 -21.03 -22.46
C ASP A 214 10.21 -19.83 -23.23
N VAL A 215 10.41 -19.78 -24.54
CA VAL A 215 9.97 -18.68 -25.42
C VAL A 215 8.44 -18.61 -25.52
N SER A 216 7.73 -19.70 -25.19
CA SER A 216 6.26 -19.72 -25.03
C SER A 216 5.78 -18.81 -23.88
N THR A 217 6.64 -18.55 -22.89
CA THR A 217 6.36 -17.70 -21.74
C THR A 217 6.23 -16.22 -22.10
N ALA A 218 6.88 -15.76 -23.18
CA ALA A 218 6.83 -14.34 -23.56
C ALA A 218 5.40 -13.88 -23.91
N SER A 219 4.61 -14.74 -24.56
CA SER A 219 3.18 -14.47 -24.80
C SER A 219 2.37 -14.51 -23.51
N THR A 220 2.66 -15.45 -22.59
CA THR A 220 1.97 -15.55 -21.30
C THR A 220 2.26 -14.36 -20.39
N ILE A 221 3.49 -13.84 -20.42
CA ILE A 221 3.90 -12.60 -19.73
C ILE A 221 3.12 -11.41 -20.30
N LEU A 222 3.03 -11.29 -21.62
CA LEU A 222 2.25 -10.24 -22.29
C LEU A 222 0.76 -10.29 -21.92
N ASP A 223 0.17 -11.48 -21.85
CA ASP A 223 -1.24 -11.65 -21.49
C ASP A 223 -1.49 -11.38 -20.00
N ALA A 224 -0.58 -11.79 -19.12
CA ALA A 224 -0.64 -11.49 -17.69
C ALA A 224 -0.45 -9.99 -17.40
N ILE A 225 0.44 -9.31 -18.12
CA ILE A 225 0.60 -7.85 -18.06
C ILE A 225 -0.69 -7.15 -18.53
N ARG A 226 -1.27 -7.60 -19.65
CA ARG A 226 -2.55 -7.05 -20.15
C ARG A 226 -3.68 -7.22 -19.15
N ALA A 227 -3.79 -8.40 -18.54
CA ALA A 227 -4.79 -8.68 -17.49
C ALA A 227 -4.56 -7.83 -16.22
N ALA A 228 -3.30 -7.62 -15.83
CA ALA A 228 -2.95 -6.77 -14.70
C ALA A 228 -3.30 -5.30 -14.95
N PHE A 229 -2.98 -4.77 -16.15
CA PHE A 229 -3.32 -3.40 -16.55
C PHE A 229 -4.83 -3.19 -16.67
N SER A 230 -5.57 -4.15 -17.23
CA SER A 230 -7.04 -4.05 -17.29
C SER A 230 -7.69 -4.06 -15.92
N ALA A 231 -7.10 -4.76 -14.94
CA ALA A 231 -7.57 -4.79 -13.55
C ALA A 231 -7.07 -3.61 -12.68
N LEU A 232 -6.21 -2.75 -13.24
CA LEU A 232 -5.68 -1.54 -12.59
C LEU A 232 -6.37 -0.26 -13.10
N LEU A 233 -6.87 -0.28 -14.34
CA LEU A 233 -7.49 0.87 -15.02
C LEU A 233 -9.03 0.76 -15.16
N GLY A 234 -9.64 -0.35 -14.71
CA GLY A 234 -11.09 -0.52 -14.58
C GLY A 234 -11.48 -0.68 -13.13
#